data_AF-A0A8D9BNA4-F1
#
_entry.id   AF-A0A8D9BNA4-F1
#
_cell.length_a   1.000
_cell.length_b   1.000
_cell.length_c   1.000
_cell.angle_alpha   90.00
_cell.angle_beta   90.00
_cell.angle_gamma   90.00
#
_symmetry.space_group_name_H-M   'P 1'
#
loop_
_entity.id
_entity.type
_entity.pdbx_description
1 polymer ?
#
loop_
_entity_poly.entity_id
_entity_poly.type
_entity_poly.pdbx_seq_one_letter_code
_entity_poly.pdbx_strand_id
1 'polypeptide(L)'
;SVMARNGQLTIISDEKGLVMVVNYPVVQKVYYKQHCVHITSVTHMKLNYELTYLITCDKEGMVCLWKILSADGIENTPPKNHFRCTDILISEEELSEKQDMIKNLQKRIQESSAEEQFKIKELYKSHNTKLHELKDQKEKTMQTLNRQIENMTKKNQDEVMSLMLQKKEIEEKCEKDLNAIEQHLKYKLLVRECDKSKKLEQTINELENEHVRELRELEHSLKEQMLKMEEEQKQTIKTLHEELKKTTEQYHLEIQNQDSLKQILEGDADRAIEIMRQKFEKLISDERNRVSNIRRQLSQNKDEINKMNQLSNILKGANEKLQNRIRDEDELNCNAEERIQELLKEIVERDKVLIPKEKRVHFMKLKAESLQQELQVLKMKNSQLEKKIQPKDDEIAQLEETMELLKELVSHKEHDLKEMLVQTSNLQECINSKSILLEKEKQKRRELTALLTKMKNDIYDVYETMKDQNHNQLRAATQDLYDKYCKGKSAETLIEELKAMSYERTRQREHLENTIKHLTRQLARERNIRSDRILIQEETEYQNANNGLRRLYKQKVDKFEKLKEKLGCDPEHATRSKEKVQADIQSNAKVHEECQKRSE
;
A
#
# COMPACT_ATOMS: atom_id res chain seq x y z
N SER A 1 46.75 78.23 74.83
CA SER A 1 46.71 76.75 74.75
C SER A 1 45.26 76.29 74.62
N VAL A 2 45.01 75.08 74.10
CA VAL A 2 43.69 74.45 74.00
C VAL A 2 43.79 73.03 74.54
N MET A 3 42.89 72.66 75.44
CA MET A 3 42.81 71.31 76.00
C MET A 3 41.69 70.52 75.33
N ALA A 4 41.91 69.25 75.01
CA ALA A 4 40.88 68.37 74.49
C ALA A 4 39.88 67.99 75.59
N ARG A 5 38.60 67.78 75.23
CA ARG A 5 37.51 67.52 76.19
C ARG A 5 37.68 66.21 76.98
N ASN A 6 38.49 65.27 76.48
CA ASN A 6 38.87 64.04 77.18
C ASN A 6 39.95 64.26 78.26
N GLY A 7 40.50 65.48 78.40
CA GLY A 7 41.48 65.83 79.42
C GLY A 7 42.88 65.24 79.22
N GLN A 8 43.12 64.54 78.10
CA GLN A 8 44.36 63.77 77.87
C GLN A 8 45.38 64.46 76.95
N LEU A 9 44.96 65.46 76.18
CA LEU A 9 45.78 66.18 75.21
C LEU A 9 45.68 67.68 75.43
N THR A 10 46.84 68.35 75.52
CA THR A 10 46.94 69.81 75.60
C THR A 10 47.81 70.31 74.46
N ILE A 11 47.29 71.26 73.70
CA ILE A 11 47.99 71.87 72.58
C ILE A 11 48.38 73.30 72.97
N ILE A 12 49.65 73.62 72.79
CA ILE A 12 50.26 74.89 73.21
C ILE A 12 50.96 75.51 72.00
N SER A 13 50.95 76.83 71.90
CA SER A 13 51.66 77.55 70.85
C SER A 13 52.63 78.56 71.44
N ASP A 14 53.70 78.87 70.71
CA ASP A 14 54.74 79.86 71.08
C ASP A 14 54.62 81.15 70.23
N GLU A 15 55.26 82.23 70.68
CA GLU A 15 55.33 83.53 70.00
C GLU A 15 56.07 83.46 68.64
N LYS A 16 56.86 82.41 68.40
CA LYS A 16 57.59 82.18 67.13
C LYS A 16 56.84 81.30 66.13
N GLY A 17 55.53 81.08 66.31
CA GLY A 17 54.70 80.31 65.37
C GLY A 17 54.78 78.79 65.50
N LEU A 18 55.35 78.31 66.61
CA LEU A 18 55.44 76.89 66.94
C LEU A 18 54.10 76.39 67.52
N VAL A 19 53.63 75.22 67.07
CA VAL A 19 52.50 74.49 67.67
C VAL A 19 53.02 73.18 68.25
N MET A 20 52.83 73.00 69.57
CA MET A 20 53.25 71.82 70.32
C MET A 20 52.04 71.04 70.84
N VAL A 21 52.04 69.73 70.61
CA VAL A 21 51.06 68.81 71.21
C VAL A 21 51.72 68.09 72.37
N VAL A 22 51.15 68.22 73.57
CA VAL A 22 51.66 67.66 74.82
C VAL A 22 50.62 66.71 75.41
N ASN A 23 51.04 65.50 75.77
CA ASN A 23 50.18 64.56 76.50
C ASN A 23 50.03 65.01 77.96
N TYR A 24 48.79 65.04 78.46
CA TYR A 24 48.43 65.46 79.81
C TYR A 24 47.70 64.33 80.56
N PRO A 25 47.92 64.09 81.87
CA PRO A 25 48.89 64.76 82.74
C PRO A 25 50.32 64.36 82.41
N VAL A 26 51.27 65.28 82.65
CA VAL A 26 52.69 65.04 82.39
C VAL A 26 53.23 64.05 83.44
N VAL A 27 53.49 62.80 83.04
CA VAL A 27 54.08 61.77 83.93
C VAL A 27 55.58 61.67 83.68
N GLN A 28 56.42 62.31 84.52
CA GLN A 28 57.91 62.32 84.60
C GLN A 28 58.76 62.56 83.32
N LYS A 29 58.32 62.21 82.12
CA LYS A 29 58.92 62.59 80.83
C LYS A 29 57.85 63.23 79.95
N VAL A 30 58.09 64.48 79.52
CA VAL A 30 57.19 65.20 78.61
C VAL A 30 57.38 64.62 77.20
N TYR A 31 56.42 63.83 76.73
CA TYR A 31 56.32 63.50 75.32
C TYR A 31 55.59 64.63 74.60
N TYR A 32 56.31 65.37 73.78
CA TYR A 32 55.76 66.43 72.94
C TYR A 32 56.18 66.27 71.48
N LYS A 33 55.29 66.66 70.56
CA LYS A 33 55.62 66.83 69.14
C LYS A 33 55.50 68.30 68.79
N GLN A 34 56.55 68.87 68.22
CA GLN A 34 56.59 70.26 67.77
C GLN A 34 56.41 70.34 66.25
N HIS A 35 55.62 71.31 65.81
CA HIS A 35 55.44 71.63 64.41
C HIS A 35 55.62 73.14 64.20
N CYS A 36 56.63 73.53 63.42
CA CYS A 36 56.84 74.92 62.99
C CYS A 36 56.10 75.13 61.66
N VAL A 37 54.91 75.73 61.71
CA VAL A 37 54.12 75.97 60.49
C VAL A 37 53.79 77.45 60.32
N HIS A 38 53.61 78.20 61.41
CA HIS A 38 53.34 79.63 61.33
C HIS A 38 54.64 80.43 61.32
N ILE A 39 54.68 81.50 60.54
CA ILE A 39 55.83 82.41 60.41
C ILE A 39 55.83 83.42 61.58
N THR A 40 54.65 83.72 62.14
CA THR A 40 54.44 84.66 63.24
C THR A 40 53.67 84.01 64.41
N SER A 41 53.44 84.76 65.49
CA SER A 41 52.76 84.24 66.69
C SER A 41 51.33 83.76 66.39
N VAL A 42 50.98 82.59 66.93
CA VAL A 42 49.62 82.03 66.79
C VAL A 42 48.66 82.84 67.66
N THR A 43 47.70 83.54 67.03
CA THR A 43 46.72 84.40 67.72
C THR A 43 45.50 83.61 68.20
N HIS A 44 45.02 82.66 67.39
CA HIS A 44 43.83 81.88 67.70
C HIS A 44 44.07 80.40 67.46
N MET A 45 43.63 79.57 68.40
CA MET A 45 43.69 78.13 68.29
C MET A 45 42.39 77.54 68.83
N LYS A 46 41.74 76.63 68.09
CA LYS A 46 40.46 76.03 68.49
C LYS A 46 40.29 74.62 67.93
N LEU A 47 39.72 73.73 68.75
CA LEU A 47 39.30 72.38 68.36
C LEU A 47 37.84 72.38 67.91
N ASN A 48 37.49 71.55 66.94
CA ASN A 48 36.09 71.31 66.61
C ASN A 48 35.39 70.46 67.70
N TYR A 49 34.04 70.45 67.70
CA TYR A 49 33.24 69.75 68.70
C TYR A 49 33.55 68.24 68.79
N GLU A 50 33.97 67.66 67.66
CA GLU A 50 34.26 66.23 67.53
C GLU A 50 35.72 65.87 67.83
N LEU A 51 36.58 66.84 68.16
CA LEU A 51 38.02 66.66 68.43
C LEU A 51 38.82 66.02 67.27
N THR A 52 38.35 66.16 66.03
CA THR A 52 38.97 65.60 64.81
C THR A 52 39.87 66.60 64.09
N TYR A 53 39.60 67.90 64.24
CA TYR A 53 40.37 68.97 63.59
C TYR A 53 40.76 70.06 64.60
N LEU A 54 42.01 70.52 64.47
CA LEU A 54 42.53 71.72 65.13
C LEU A 54 42.68 72.82 64.09
N ILE A 55 42.19 74.01 64.40
CA ILE A 55 42.37 75.20 63.57
C ILE A 55 43.29 76.15 64.33
N THR A 56 44.37 76.58 63.68
CA THR A 56 45.31 77.58 64.20
C THR A 56 45.42 78.74 63.22
N CYS A 57 45.41 79.97 63.72
CA CYS A 57 45.56 81.19 62.95
C CYS A 57 46.73 82.02 63.51
N ASP A 58 47.63 82.50 62.66
CA ASP A 58 48.70 83.42 63.06
C ASP A 58 48.26 84.89 63.08
N LYS A 59 49.21 85.81 63.26
CA LYS A 59 48.95 87.26 63.30
C LYS A 59 48.79 87.86 61.90
N GLU A 60 49.46 87.29 60.90
CA GLU A 60 49.44 87.76 59.50
C GLU A 60 48.26 87.16 58.69
N GLY A 61 47.44 86.31 59.33
CA GLY A 61 46.22 85.76 58.75
C GLY A 61 46.38 84.37 58.09
N MET A 62 47.52 83.70 58.26
CA MET A 62 47.69 82.29 57.88
C MET A 62 46.84 81.41 58.79
N VAL A 63 45.85 80.74 58.20
CA VAL A 63 45.04 79.72 58.86
C VAL A 63 45.52 78.34 58.43
N CYS A 64 45.93 77.53 59.41
CA CYS A 64 46.27 76.13 59.18
C CYS A 64 45.23 75.22 59.84
N LEU A 65 44.78 74.23 59.06
CA LEU A 65 43.84 73.21 59.50
C LEU A 65 44.61 71.90 59.69
N TRP A 66 44.65 71.42 60.92
CA TRP A 66 45.36 70.22 61.30
C TRP A 66 44.37 69.08 61.51
N LYS A 67 44.65 67.94 60.90
CA LYS A 67 43.92 66.70 61.16
C LYS A 67 44.57 65.97 62.32
N ILE A 68 43.81 65.72 63.38
CA ILE A 68 44.31 64.99 64.55
C ILE A 68 44.12 63.50 64.30
N LEU A 69 45.22 62.75 64.29
CA LEU A 69 45.25 61.30 64.12
C LEU A 69 45.56 60.62 65.45
N SER A 70 44.99 59.42 65.67
CA SER A 70 45.37 58.58 66.81
C SER A 70 46.80 58.02 66.66
N ALA A 71 47.36 57.42 67.71
CA ALA A 71 48.72 56.86 67.73
C ALA A 71 49.00 55.85 66.58
N ASP A 72 47.93 55.23 66.04
CA ASP A 72 47.98 54.24 64.96
C ASP A 72 47.69 54.81 63.56
N GLY A 73 47.62 56.15 63.39
CA GLY A 73 47.39 56.81 62.10
C GLY A 73 45.96 56.73 61.56
N ILE A 74 45.02 56.17 62.34
CA ILE A 74 43.60 56.04 62.00
C ILE A 74 42.86 57.33 62.38
N GLU A 75 41.93 57.76 61.51
CA GLU A 75 41.05 58.90 61.75
C GLU A 75 40.08 58.63 62.90
N ASN A 76 40.02 59.55 63.88
CA ASN A 76 39.08 59.45 65.00
C ASN A 76 37.64 59.57 64.47
N THR A 77 36.87 58.48 64.50
CA THR A 77 35.44 58.49 64.19
C THR A 77 34.63 58.95 65.41
N PRO A 78 33.56 59.75 65.24
CA PRO A 78 32.80 60.27 66.37
C PRO A 78 32.09 59.13 67.12
N PRO A 79 32.07 59.15 68.47
CA PRO A 79 31.41 58.11 69.26
C PRO A 79 29.89 58.14 69.01
N LYS A 80 29.34 57.00 68.52
CA LYS A 80 27.96 56.80 68.03
C LYS A 80 26.81 56.99 69.03
N ASN A 81 27.07 57.35 70.29
CA ASN A 81 26.03 57.43 71.33
C ASN A 81 26.03 58.79 72.03
N HIS A 82 25.45 59.81 71.38
CA HIS A 82 24.95 60.99 72.07
C HIS A 82 23.48 61.19 71.72
N PHE A 83 22.61 60.87 72.68
CA PHE A 83 21.17 61.06 72.61
C PHE A 83 20.85 62.55 72.51
N ARG A 84 20.14 62.93 71.44
CA ARG A 84 19.38 64.18 71.40
C ARG A 84 18.17 63.96 72.29
N CYS A 85 18.01 64.74 73.36
CA CYS A 85 16.84 64.65 74.22
C CYS A 85 15.60 65.05 73.40
N THR A 86 14.72 64.10 73.12
CA THR A 86 13.45 64.27 72.38
C THR A 86 12.25 64.04 73.31
N ASP A 87 12.37 64.44 74.57
CA ASP A 87 11.28 64.28 75.53
C ASP A 87 10.21 65.34 75.26
N ILE A 88 8.99 64.88 74.96
CA ILE A 88 7.80 65.70 74.82
C ILE A 88 7.04 65.57 76.14
N LEU A 89 6.86 66.68 76.85
CA LEU A 89 6.07 66.74 78.08
C LEU A 89 4.58 66.75 77.71
N ILE A 90 3.82 65.76 78.18
CA ILE A 90 2.38 65.58 77.95
C ILE A 90 1.70 65.48 79.32
N SER A 91 0.48 66.03 79.46
CA SER A 91 -0.29 65.94 80.71
C SER A 91 -0.78 64.52 80.99
N GLU A 92 -1.01 64.18 82.25
CA GLU A 92 -1.48 62.85 82.66
C GLU A 92 -2.86 62.51 82.07
N GLU A 93 -3.73 63.51 81.91
CA GLU A 93 -5.05 63.37 81.26
C GLU A 93 -4.91 63.04 79.77
N GLU A 94 -4.07 63.77 79.03
CA GLU A 94 -3.82 63.50 77.61
C GLU A 94 -3.17 62.12 77.41
N LEU A 95 -2.29 61.69 78.31
CA LEU A 95 -1.70 60.35 78.26
C LEU A 95 -2.77 59.26 78.46
N SER A 96 -3.69 59.44 79.41
CA SER A 96 -4.78 58.52 79.69
C SER A 96 -5.74 58.40 78.49
N GLU A 97 -6.16 59.53 77.91
CA GLU A 97 -7.02 59.54 76.71
C GLU A 97 -6.36 58.86 75.51
N LYS A 98 -5.06 59.10 75.28
CA LYS A 98 -4.32 58.42 74.21
C LYS A 98 -4.18 56.93 74.48
N GLN A 99 -3.96 56.51 75.72
CA GLN A 99 -3.91 55.09 76.08
C GLN A 99 -5.24 54.38 75.84
N ASP A 100 -6.37 55.02 76.16
CA ASP A 100 -7.69 54.45 75.90
C ASP A 100 -8.05 54.46 74.41
N MET A 101 -7.62 55.48 73.67
CA MET A 101 -7.70 55.49 72.21
C MET A 101 -6.89 54.35 71.59
N ILE A 102 -5.69 54.07 72.10
CA ILE A 102 -4.85 52.95 71.67
C ILE A 102 -5.54 51.61 71.95
N LYS A 103 -6.12 51.41 73.15
CA LYS A 103 -6.86 50.18 73.47
C LYS A 103 -8.06 49.97 72.54
N ASN A 104 -8.81 51.03 72.25
CA ASN A 104 -9.93 50.97 71.31
C ASN A 104 -9.49 50.67 69.88
N LEU A 105 -8.38 51.26 69.43
CA LEU A 105 -7.79 50.96 68.12
C LEU A 105 -7.27 49.52 68.07
N GLN A 106 -6.61 49.03 69.11
CA GLN A 106 -6.17 47.64 69.23
C GLN A 106 -7.36 46.67 69.15
N LYS A 107 -8.48 46.98 69.81
CA LYS A 107 -9.70 46.19 69.73
C LYS A 107 -10.29 46.18 68.32
N ARG A 108 -10.39 47.34 67.66
CA ARG A 108 -10.82 47.41 66.24
C ARG A 108 -9.91 46.63 65.30
N ILE A 109 -8.60 46.64 65.55
CA ILE A 109 -7.64 45.85 64.76
C ILE A 109 -7.86 44.35 64.98
N GLN A 110 -8.10 43.92 66.22
CA GLN A 110 -8.42 42.52 66.53
C GLN A 110 -9.74 42.08 65.90
N GLU A 111 -10.78 42.91 65.96
CA GLU A 111 -12.07 42.67 65.32
C GLU A 111 -11.92 42.58 63.79
N SER A 112 -11.22 43.53 63.16
CA SER A 112 -10.94 43.51 61.72
C SER A 112 -10.12 42.29 61.30
N SER A 113 -9.13 41.89 62.09
CA SER A 113 -8.31 40.70 61.84
C SER A 113 -9.14 39.42 61.93
N ALA A 114 -10.05 39.33 62.92
CA ALA A 114 -10.96 38.20 63.06
C ALA A 114 -11.95 38.11 61.88
N GLU A 115 -12.48 39.24 61.40
CA GLU A 115 -13.33 39.28 60.20
C GLU A 115 -12.59 38.82 58.94
N GLU A 116 -11.35 39.25 58.74
CA GLU A 116 -10.53 38.82 57.61
C GLU A 116 -10.23 37.32 57.67
N GLN A 117 -9.86 36.79 58.84
CA GLN A 117 -9.66 35.36 59.03
C GLN A 117 -10.93 34.55 58.76
N PHE A 118 -12.10 35.07 59.15
CA PHE A 118 -13.38 34.44 58.84
C PHE A 118 -13.64 34.41 57.33
N LYS A 119 -13.46 35.54 56.62
CA LYS A 119 -13.59 35.61 55.16
C LYS A 119 -12.65 34.64 54.45
N ILE A 120 -11.42 34.51 54.91
CA ILE A 120 -10.45 33.55 54.37
C ILE A 120 -10.96 32.11 54.56
N LYS A 121 -11.42 31.74 55.76
CA LYS A 121 -11.96 30.40 56.03
C LYS A 121 -13.19 30.08 55.18
N GLU A 122 -14.08 31.05 54.99
CA GLU A 122 -15.26 30.89 54.15
C GLU A 122 -14.87 30.69 52.67
N LEU A 123 -13.93 31.48 52.15
CA LEU A 123 -13.36 31.32 50.81
C LEU A 123 -12.70 29.95 50.64
N TYR A 124 -11.89 29.49 51.59
CA TYR A 124 -11.29 28.16 51.56
C TYR A 124 -12.34 27.05 51.53
N LYS A 125 -13.40 27.18 52.33
CA LYS A 125 -14.51 26.22 52.35
C LYS A 125 -15.22 26.19 50.99
N SER A 126 -15.52 27.35 50.41
CA SER A 126 -16.14 27.47 49.08
C SER A 126 -15.25 26.91 47.96
N HIS A 127 -13.94 27.15 48.01
CA HIS A 127 -13.01 26.58 47.05
C HIS A 127 -12.90 25.06 47.19
N ASN A 128 -12.86 24.54 48.41
CA ASN A 128 -12.82 23.09 48.65
C ASN A 128 -14.10 22.39 48.16
N THR A 129 -15.27 22.99 48.37
CA THR A 129 -16.52 22.40 47.84
C THR A 129 -16.51 22.38 46.31
N LYS A 130 -16.13 23.47 45.65
CA LYS A 130 -15.98 23.51 44.19
C LYS A 130 -14.98 22.48 43.68
N LEU A 131 -13.87 22.26 44.41
CA LEU A 131 -12.85 21.30 44.02
C LEU A 131 -13.36 19.85 44.16
N HIS A 132 -14.14 19.55 45.20
CA HIS A 132 -14.84 18.26 45.32
C HIS A 132 -15.89 18.05 44.22
N GLU A 133 -16.75 19.05 43.96
CA GLU A 133 -17.73 18.96 42.87
C GLU A 133 -17.07 18.70 41.51
N LEU A 134 -15.94 19.37 41.23
CA LEU A 134 -15.20 19.17 39.99
C LEU A 134 -14.57 17.76 39.91
N LYS A 135 -14.06 17.24 41.03
CA LYS A 135 -13.54 15.87 41.11
C LYS A 135 -14.65 14.85 40.86
N ASP A 136 -15.80 15.01 41.51
CA ASP A 136 -16.96 14.12 41.34
C ASP A 136 -17.49 14.14 39.91
N GLN A 137 -17.55 15.33 39.29
CA GLN A 137 -17.92 15.45 37.87
C GLN A 137 -16.92 14.71 36.97
N LYS A 138 -15.61 14.89 37.19
CA LYS A 138 -14.58 14.19 36.42
C LYS A 138 -14.69 12.68 36.59
N GLU A 139 -14.91 12.21 37.80
CA GLU A 139 -15.06 10.79 38.09
C GLU A 139 -16.30 10.19 37.41
N LYS A 140 -17.44 10.89 37.44
CA LYS A 140 -18.64 10.50 36.68
C LYS A 140 -18.41 10.47 35.17
N THR A 141 -17.71 11.47 34.61
CA THR A 141 -17.38 11.47 33.18
C THR A 141 -16.44 10.32 32.81
N MET A 142 -15.46 10.01 33.67
CA MET A 142 -14.54 8.90 33.46
C MET A 142 -15.27 7.55 33.51
N GLN A 143 -16.17 7.36 34.47
CA GLN A 143 -16.99 6.13 34.58
C GLN A 143 -17.92 5.95 33.37
N THR A 144 -18.57 7.02 32.90
CA THR A 144 -19.44 6.95 31.72
C THR A 144 -18.66 6.63 30.44
N LEU A 145 -17.48 7.24 30.25
CA LEU A 145 -16.57 6.92 29.15
C LEU A 145 -16.08 5.47 29.21
N ASN A 146 -15.63 5.00 30.37
CA ASN A 146 -15.18 3.60 30.54
C ASN A 146 -16.31 2.62 30.23
N ARG A 147 -17.53 2.89 30.67
CA ARG A 147 -18.70 2.06 30.35
C ARG A 147 -19.04 2.06 28.86
N GLN A 148 -18.87 3.19 28.17
CA GLN A 148 -19.02 3.27 26.72
C GLN A 148 -17.96 2.43 25.99
N ILE A 149 -16.70 2.51 26.44
CA ILE A 149 -15.60 1.70 25.89
C ILE A 149 -15.89 0.21 26.08
N GLU A 150 -16.31 -0.22 27.28
CA GLU A 150 -16.68 -1.62 27.56
C GLU A 150 -17.86 -2.11 26.71
N ASN A 151 -18.86 -1.26 26.47
CA ASN A 151 -19.98 -1.61 25.62
C ASN A 151 -19.56 -1.73 24.14
N MET A 152 -18.69 -0.84 23.67
CA MET A 152 -18.16 -0.88 22.31
C MET A 152 -17.25 -2.09 22.10
N THR A 153 -16.40 -2.44 23.07
CA THR A 153 -15.57 -3.64 22.97
C THR A 153 -16.40 -4.92 22.96
N LYS A 154 -17.46 -5.01 23.77
CA LYS A 154 -18.41 -6.14 23.72
C LYS A 154 -19.12 -6.23 22.37
N LYS A 155 -19.65 -5.12 21.85
CA LYS A 155 -20.29 -5.11 20.52
C LYS A 155 -19.33 -5.54 19.41
N ASN A 156 -18.10 -5.03 19.41
CA ASN A 156 -17.08 -5.45 18.46
C ASN A 156 -16.76 -6.95 18.60
N GLN A 157 -16.68 -7.49 19.82
CA GLN A 157 -16.47 -8.93 20.03
C GLN A 157 -17.62 -9.77 19.47
N ASP A 158 -18.86 -9.35 19.69
CA ASP A 158 -20.06 -10.02 19.17
C ASP A 158 -20.11 -9.97 17.63
N GLU A 159 -19.78 -8.82 17.03
CA GLU A 159 -19.68 -8.66 15.58
C GLU A 159 -18.58 -9.55 14.98
N VAL A 160 -17.40 -9.58 15.60
CA VAL A 160 -16.30 -10.46 15.18
C VAL A 160 -16.71 -11.92 15.25
N MET A 161 -17.37 -12.35 16.32
CA MET A 161 -17.91 -13.70 16.46
C MET A 161 -18.93 -14.03 15.37
N SER A 162 -19.86 -13.11 15.07
CA SER A 162 -20.86 -13.27 14.01
C SER A 162 -20.20 -13.42 12.64
N LEU A 163 -19.21 -12.58 12.33
CA LEU A 163 -18.45 -12.64 11.08
C LEU A 163 -17.63 -13.93 10.97
N MET A 164 -17.02 -14.40 12.06
CA MET A 164 -16.32 -15.68 12.09
C MET A 164 -17.26 -16.85 11.79
N LEU A 165 -18.48 -16.84 12.33
CA LEU A 165 -19.48 -17.87 12.04
C LEU A 165 -19.91 -17.83 10.57
N GLN A 166 -20.21 -16.65 10.03
CA GLN A 166 -20.56 -16.49 8.61
C GLN A 166 -19.43 -16.95 7.69
N LYS A 167 -18.18 -16.63 8.04
CA LYS A 167 -17.00 -17.10 7.30
C LYS A 167 -16.95 -18.63 7.29
N LYS A 168 -17.12 -19.27 8.44
CA LYS A 168 -17.12 -20.74 8.54
C LYS A 168 -18.26 -21.36 7.72
N GLU A 169 -19.47 -20.79 7.75
CA GLU A 169 -20.58 -21.27 6.93
C GLU A 169 -20.32 -21.16 5.42
N ILE A 170 -19.64 -20.09 4.99
CA ILE A 170 -19.24 -19.92 3.59
C ILE A 170 -18.17 -20.94 3.22
N GLU A 171 -17.17 -21.16 4.08
CA GLU A 171 -16.12 -22.17 3.88
C GLU A 171 -16.73 -23.58 3.73
N GLU A 172 -17.65 -23.97 4.63
CA GLU A 172 -18.34 -25.26 4.55
C GLU A 172 -19.20 -25.41 3.29
N LYS A 173 -19.85 -24.32 2.81
CA LYS A 173 -20.59 -24.34 1.54
C LYS A 173 -19.66 -24.50 0.35
N CYS A 174 -18.57 -23.73 0.30
CA CYS A 174 -17.57 -23.84 -0.74
C CYS A 174 -16.95 -25.24 -0.81
N GLU A 175 -16.66 -25.85 0.34
CA GLU A 175 -16.13 -27.22 0.40
C GLU A 175 -17.14 -28.26 -0.13
N LYS A 176 -18.42 -28.13 0.22
CA LYS A 176 -19.48 -28.98 -0.32
C LYS A 176 -19.63 -28.83 -1.84
N ASP A 177 -19.63 -27.60 -2.34
CA ASP A 177 -19.74 -27.31 -3.77
C ASP A 177 -18.52 -27.84 -4.54
N LEU A 178 -17.31 -27.69 -3.99
CA LEU A 178 -16.08 -28.24 -4.57
C LEU A 178 -16.16 -29.76 -4.67
N ASN A 179 -16.55 -30.43 -3.58
CA ASN A 179 -16.71 -31.87 -3.55
C ASN A 179 -17.77 -32.36 -4.56
N ALA A 180 -18.89 -31.65 -4.70
CA ALA A 180 -19.93 -31.98 -5.67
C ALA A 180 -19.42 -31.84 -7.12
N ILE A 181 -18.67 -30.77 -7.43
CA ILE A 181 -18.06 -30.58 -8.75
C ILE A 181 -17.04 -31.68 -9.04
N GLU A 182 -16.18 -32.02 -8.07
CA GLU A 182 -15.21 -33.10 -8.23
C GLU A 182 -15.88 -34.45 -8.51
N GLN A 183 -16.93 -34.80 -7.76
CA GLN A 183 -17.69 -36.02 -7.98
C GLN A 183 -18.34 -36.04 -9.36
N HIS A 184 -18.93 -34.92 -9.78
CA HIS A 184 -19.54 -34.80 -11.11
C HIS A 184 -18.50 -34.95 -12.24
N LEU A 185 -17.31 -34.35 -12.09
CA LEU A 185 -16.22 -34.50 -13.06
C LEU A 185 -15.69 -35.93 -13.11
N LYS A 186 -15.50 -36.57 -11.95
CA LYS A 186 -15.09 -37.99 -11.84
C LYS A 186 -16.12 -38.90 -12.54
N TYR A 187 -17.41 -38.69 -12.29
CA TYR A 187 -18.48 -39.42 -12.94
C TYR A 187 -18.48 -39.24 -14.47
N LYS A 188 -18.39 -37.99 -14.94
CA LYS A 188 -18.36 -37.68 -16.39
C LYS A 188 -17.16 -38.31 -17.09
N LEU A 189 -15.99 -38.31 -16.44
CA LEU A 189 -14.78 -38.93 -16.98
C LEU A 189 -14.93 -40.45 -17.04
N LEU A 190 -15.46 -41.07 -15.99
CA LEU A 190 -15.75 -42.50 -15.95
C LEU A 190 -16.71 -42.92 -17.08
N VAL A 191 -17.82 -42.20 -17.26
CA VAL A 191 -18.78 -42.47 -18.35
C VAL A 191 -18.11 -42.36 -19.71
N ARG A 192 -17.29 -41.33 -19.93
CA ARG A 192 -16.57 -41.14 -21.21
C ARG A 192 -15.58 -42.26 -21.49
N GLU A 193 -14.83 -42.72 -20.49
CA GLU A 193 -13.92 -43.86 -20.64
C GLU A 193 -14.69 -45.15 -20.90
N CYS A 194 -15.80 -45.39 -20.18
CA CYS A 194 -16.66 -46.54 -20.45
C CYS A 194 -17.23 -46.53 -21.88
N ASP A 195 -17.71 -45.39 -22.38
CA ASP A 195 -18.22 -45.25 -23.75
C ASP A 195 -17.12 -45.47 -24.79
N LYS A 196 -15.90 -44.99 -24.51
CA LYS A 196 -14.73 -45.21 -25.37
C LYS A 196 -14.36 -46.70 -25.41
N SER A 197 -14.32 -47.37 -24.26
CA SER A 197 -14.06 -48.81 -24.20
C SER A 197 -15.12 -49.62 -24.93
N LYS A 198 -16.41 -49.29 -24.76
CA LYS A 198 -17.49 -49.95 -25.52
C LYS A 198 -17.36 -49.77 -27.02
N LYS A 199 -16.99 -48.58 -27.50
CA LYS A 199 -16.74 -48.34 -28.92
C LYS A 199 -15.56 -49.16 -29.44
N LEU A 200 -14.48 -49.26 -28.65
CA LEU A 200 -13.33 -50.10 -29.00
C LEU A 200 -13.71 -51.58 -29.08
N GLU A 201 -14.46 -52.08 -28.10
CA GLU A 201 -15.01 -53.45 -28.10
C GLU A 201 -15.89 -53.71 -29.34
N GLN A 202 -16.74 -52.75 -29.72
CA GLN A 202 -17.54 -52.85 -30.94
C GLN A 202 -16.66 -52.92 -32.20
N THR A 203 -15.65 -52.05 -32.33
CA THR A 203 -14.74 -52.07 -33.49
C THR A 203 -13.91 -53.35 -33.55
N ILE A 204 -13.50 -53.91 -32.42
CA ILE A 204 -12.79 -55.20 -32.37
C ILE A 204 -13.71 -56.32 -32.83
N ASN A 205 -14.93 -56.38 -32.32
CA ASN A 205 -15.92 -57.38 -32.74
C ASN A 205 -16.25 -57.26 -34.24
N GLU A 206 -16.36 -56.05 -34.78
CA GLU A 206 -16.58 -55.82 -36.21
C GLU A 206 -15.41 -56.36 -37.05
N LEU A 207 -14.17 -56.02 -36.68
CA LEU A 207 -12.96 -56.53 -37.35
C LEU A 207 -12.83 -58.05 -37.24
N GLU A 208 -13.11 -58.63 -36.07
CA GLU A 208 -13.10 -60.08 -35.88
C GLU A 208 -14.14 -60.77 -36.78
N ASN A 209 -15.35 -60.20 -36.90
CA ASN A 209 -16.38 -60.74 -37.78
C ASN A 209 -15.99 -60.61 -39.26
N GLU A 210 -15.37 -59.51 -39.67
CA GLU A 210 -14.84 -59.33 -41.03
C GLU A 210 -13.75 -60.36 -41.33
N HIS A 211 -12.77 -60.53 -40.45
CA HIS A 211 -11.71 -61.53 -40.61
C HIS A 211 -12.25 -62.96 -40.64
N VAL A 212 -13.23 -63.30 -39.80
CA VAL A 212 -13.90 -64.61 -39.87
C VAL A 212 -14.63 -64.78 -41.21
N ARG A 213 -15.23 -63.72 -41.76
CA ARG A 213 -15.86 -63.78 -43.08
C ARG A 213 -14.83 -64.01 -44.18
N GLU A 214 -13.74 -63.26 -44.18
CA GLU A 214 -12.63 -63.41 -45.14
C GLU A 214 -12.03 -64.83 -45.09
N LEU A 215 -11.80 -65.38 -43.89
CA LEU A 215 -11.33 -66.76 -43.73
C LEU A 215 -12.31 -67.77 -44.31
N ARG A 216 -13.62 -67.60 -44.08
CA ARG A 216 -14.65 -68.49 -44.67
C ARG A 216 -14.71 -68.39 -46.19
N GLU A 217 -14.60 -67.19 -46.75
CA GLU A 217 -14.57 -66.97 -48.20
C GLU A 217 -13.32 -67.61 -48.82
N LEU A 218 -12.16 -67.49 -48.17
CA LEU A 218 -10.92 -68.13 -48.60
C LEU A 218 -11.00 -69.66 -48.51
N GLU A 219 -11.53 -70.20 -47.40
CA GLU A 219 -11.78 -71.64 -47.25
C GLU A 219 -12.72 -72.17 -48.34
N HIS A 220 -13.77 -71.42 -48.67
CA HIS A 220 -14.70 -71.77 -49.74
C HIS A 220 -14.00 -71.77 -51.11
N SER A 221 -13.25 -70.71 -51.43
CA SER A 221 -12.47 -70.61 -52.66
C SER A 221 -11.44 -71.74 -52.79
N LEU A 222 -10.75 -72.10 -51.69
CA LEU A 222 -9.80 -73.20 -51.68
C LEU A 222 -10.50 -74.53 -51.97
N LYS A 223 -11.64 -74.79 -51.32
CA LYS A 223 -12.44 -76.00 -51.58
C LYS A 223 -12.92 -76.08 -53.03
N GLU A 224 -13.37 -74.98 -53.61
CA GLU A 224 -13.75 -74.94 -55.02
C GLU A 224 -12.57 -75.24 -55.96
N GLN A 225 -11.39 -74.68 -55.68
CA GLN A 225 -10.18 -74.96 -56.45
C GLN A 225 -9.75 -76.43 -56.32
N MET A 226 -9.83 -77.00 -55.10
CA MET A 226 -9.56 -78.42 -54.88
C MET A 226 -10.52 -79.30 -55.67
N LEU A 227 -11.82 -78.99 -55.66
CA LEU A 227 -12.82 -79.75 -56.43
C LEU A 227 -12.55 -79.68 -57.95
N LYS A 228 -12.21 -78.48 -58.47
CA LYS A 228 -11.83 -78.33 -59.88
C LYS A 228 -10.59 -79.16 -60.23
N MET A 229 -9.57 -79.12 -59.40
CA MET A 229 -8.36 -79.93 -59.58
C MET A 229 -8.65 -81.44 -59.53
N GLU A 230 -9.51 -81.88 -58.60
CA GLU A 230 -9.95 -83.28 -58.53
C GLU A 230 -10.73 -83.70 -59.78
N GLU A 231 -11.56 -82.82 -60.35
CA GLU A 231 -12.29 -83.08 -61.60
C GLU A 231 -11.35 -83.16 -62.80
N GLU A 232 -10.38 -82.24 -62.92
CA GLU A 232 -9.34 -82.27 -63.94
C GLU A 232 -8.48 -83.55 -63.85
N GLN A 233 -8.10 -83.95 -62.64
CA GLN A 233 -7.39 -85.22 -62.41
C GLN A 233 -8.26 -86.44 -62.78
N LYS A 234 -9.55 -86.44 -62.44
CA LYS A 234 -10.47 -87.52 -62.87
C LYS A 234 -10.62 -87.58 -64.39
N GLN A 235 -10.67 -86.44 -65.07
CA GLN A 235 -10.74 -86.38 -66.53
C GLN A 235 -9.46 -86.92 -67.18
N THR A 236 -8.29 -86.50 -66.71
CA THR A 236 -7.00 -87.00 -67.22
C THR A 236 -6.81 -88.50 -66.97
N ILE A 237 -7.26 -89.03 -65.83
CA ILE A 237 -7.27 -90.48 -65.58
C ILE A 237 -8.18 -91.20 -66.57
N LYS A 238 -9.37 -90.65 -66.88
CA LYS A 238 -10.28 -91.24 -67.87
C LYS A 238 -9.67 -91.26 -69.26
N THR A 239 -9.05 -90.16 -69.71
CA THR A 239 -8.40 -90.11 -71.04
C THR A 239 -7.23 -91.09 -71.12
N LEU A 240 -6.39 -91.16 -70.08
CA LEU A 240 -5.31 -92.16 -70.00
C LEU A 240 -5.85 -93.60 -70.02
N HIS A 241 -6.97 -93.86 -69.34
CA HIS A 241 -7.60 -95.17 -69.34
C HIS A 241 -8.15 -95.54 -70.73
N GLU A 242 -8.73 -94.59 -71.46
CA GLU A 242 -9.19 -94.79 -72.84
C GLU A 242 -8.04 -95.04 -73.81
N GLU A 243 -6.91 -94.33 -73.66
CA GLU A 243 -5.69 -94.58 -74.45
C GLU A 243 -5.08 -95.96 -74.14
N LEU A 244 -5.07 -96.35 -72.87
CA LEU A 244 -4.61 -97.67 -72.45
C LEU A 244 -5.52 -98.78 -73.00
N LYS A 245 -6.84 -98.56 -73.02
CA LYS A 245 -7.78 -99.49 -73.64
C LYS A 245 -7.53 -99.63 -75.15
N LYS A 246 -7.35 -98.53 -75.87
CA LYS A 246 -7.03 -98.54 -77.31
C LYS A 246 -5.73 -99.28 -77.62
N THR A 247 -4.69 -99.06 -76.82
CA THR A 247 -3.40 -99.77 -76.99
C THR A 247 -3.50 -101.25 -76.65
N THR A 248 -4.29 -101.65 -75.64
CA THR A 248 -4.56 -103.08 -75.37
C THR A 248 -5.37 -103.75 -76.47
N GLU A 249 -6.34 -103.06 -77.07
CA GLU A 249 -7.11 -103.56 -78.21
C GLU A 249 -6.23 -103.72 -79.46
N GLN A 250 -5.31 -102.78 -79.71
CA GLN A 250 -4.31 -102.89 -80.78
C GLN A 250 -3.37 -104.09 -80.55
N TYR A 251 -2.90 -104.29 -79.33
CA TYR A 251 -2.06 -105.44 -78.97
C TYR A 251 -2.80 -106.77 -79.15
N HIS A 252 -4.09 -106.85 -78.79
CA HIS A 252 -4.89 -108.05 -79.07
C HIS A 252 -5.12 -108.30 -80.56
N LEU A 253 -5.28 -107.25 -81.37
CA LEU A 253 -5.37 -107.37 -82.82
C LEU A 253 -4.06 -107.89 -83.42
N GLU A 254 -2.90 -107.44 -82.92
CA GLU A 254 -1.59 -107.94 -83.32
C GLU A 254 -1.40 -109.42 -82.96
N ILE A 255 -1.86 -109.87 -81.79
CA ILE A 255 -1.82 -111.29 -81.41
C ILE A 255 -2.69 -112.13 -82.37
N GLN A 256 -3.91 -111.70 -82.70
CA GLN A 256 -4.76 -112.41 -83.66
C GLN A 256 -4.14 -112.46 -85.07
N ASN A 257 -3.48 -111.38 -85.49
CA ASN A 257 -2.73 -111.34 -86.74
C ASN A 257 -1.54 -112.30 -86.70
N GLN A 258 -0.86 -112.42 -85.56
CA GLN A 258 0.25 -113.35 -85.38
C GLN A 258 -0.23 -114.81 -85.42
N ASP A 259 -1.36 -115.13 -84.80
CA ASP A 259 -1.94 -116.49 -84.81
C ASP A 259 -2.46 -116.89 -86.20
N SER A 260 -3.06 -115.98 -86.95
CA SER A 260 -3.46 -116.22 -88.35
C SER A 260 -2.25 -116.38 -89.27
N LEU A 261 -1.18 -115.60 -89.06
CA LEU A 261 0.10 -115.80 -89.74
C LEU A 261 0.70 -117.19 -89.43
N LYS A 262 0.57 -117.65 -88.18
CA LYS A 262 1.06 -118.94 -87.73
C LYS A 262 0.32 -120.12 -88.38
N GLN A 263 -1.00 -120.02 -88.56
CA GLN A 263 -1.78 -121.03 -89.30
C GLN A 263 -1.41 -121.13 -90.79
N ILE A 264 -1.07 -120.01 -91.43
CA ILE A 264 -0.57 -120.00 -92.82
C ILE A 264 0.81 -120.67 -92.88
N LEU A 265 1.69 -120.38 -91.92
CA LEU A 265 3.03 -120.97 -91.83
C LEU A 265 2.99 -122.49 -91.56
N GLU A 266 2.07 -122.98 -90.73
CA GLU A 266 1.89 -124.41 -90.47
C GLU A 266 1.30 -125.15 -91.69
N GLY A 267 0.38 -124.52 -92.43
CA GLY A 267 -0.17 -125.09 -93.68
C GLY A 267 0.82 -125.15 -94.85
N ASP A 268 1.77 -124.21 -94.93
CA ASP A 268 2.84 -124.21 -95.93
C ASP A 268 4.01 -125.15 -95.55
N ALA A 269 4.26 -125.37 -94.25
CA ALA A 269 5.26 -126.31 -93.76
C ALA A 269 4.92 -127.77 -94.12
N ASP A 270 3.66 -128.17 -94.04
CA ASP A 270 3.22 -129.55 -94.34
C ASP A 270 3.15 -129.84 -95.86
N ARG A 271 2.90 -128.83 -96.70
CA ARG A 271 3.05 -128.96 -98.16
C ARG A 271 4.51 -128.97 -98.62
N ALA A 272 5.40 -128.29 -97.89
CA ALA A 272 6.82 -128.25 -98.21
C ALA A 272 7.55 -129.58 -97.93
N ILE A 273 7.14 -130.32 -96.89
CA ILE A 273 7.75 -131.60 -96.50
C ILE A 273 7.50 -132.71 -97.54
N GLU A 274 6.31 -132.77 -98.13
CA GLU A 274 5.96 -133.75 -99.19
C GLU A 274 6.69 -133.46 -100.51
N ILE A 275 6.90 -132.18 -100.84
CA ILE A 275 7.68 -131.72 -102.01
C ILE A 275 9.19 -131.90 -101.77
N MET A 276 9.68 -131.82 -100.52
CA MET A 276 11.08 -132.03 -100.16
C MET A 276 11.52 -133.48 -100.35
N ARG A 277 10.69 -134.47 -100.00
CA ARG A 277 10.99 -135.91 -100.20
C ARG A 277 11.22 -136.26 -101.68
N GLN A 278 10.46 -135.68 -102.61
CA GLN A 278 10.63 -135.90 -104.05
C GLN A 278 11.79 -135.09 -104.67
N LYS A 279 12.29 -134.05 -103.99
CA LYS A 279 13.41 -133.22 -104.45
C LYS A 279 14.78 -133.73 -103.97
N PHE A 280 14.87 -134.39 -102.82
CA PHE A 280 16.15 -134.93 -102.31
C PHE A 280 16.69 -136.14 -103.08
N GLU A 281 15.86 -136.89 -103.81
CA GLU A 281 16.33 -137.91 -104.77
C GLU A 281 16.94 -137.32 -106.06
N LYS A 282 16.63 -136.06 -106.39
CA LYS A 282 17.19 -135.36 -107.58
C LYS A 282 18.37 -134.42 -107.25
N LEU A 283 18.45 -133.89 -106.03
CA LEU A 283 19.45 -132.86 -105.64
C LEU A 283 20.86 -133.40 -105.30
N ILE A 284 21.04 -134.70 -105.09
CA ILE A 284 22.37 -135.32 -104.93
C ILE A 284 23.16 -135.35 -106.27
N SER A 285 22.48 -135.16 -107.41
CA SER A 285 23.11 -135.08 -108.74
C SER A 285 23.62 -133.66 -109.10
N ASP A 286 23.04 -132.60 -108.55
CA ASP A 286 23.22 -131.24 -109.08
C ASP A 286 24.05 -130.29 -108.18
N GLU A 287 24.20 -130.56 -106.88
CA GLU A 287 25.00 -129.72 -105.98
C GLU A 287 26.52 -129.92 -106.05
N ARG A 288 27.00 -130.51 -107.16
CA ARG A 288 28.39 -130.34 -107.61
C ARG A 288 28.66 -128.98 -108.25
N ASN A 289 27.65 -128.11 -108.46
CA ASN A 289 27.81 -126.90 -109.29
C ASN A 289 27.41 -125.54 -108.70
N ARG A 290 27.05 -125.38 -107.40
CA ARG A 290 26.53 -124.09 -106.89
C ARG A 290 27.29 -123.42 -105.74
N VAL A 291 28.59 -123.72 -105.63
CA VAL A 291 29.53 -123.02 -104.72
C VAL A 291 29.92 -121.60 -105.21
N SER A 292 29.46 -121.14 -106.37
CA SER A 292 29.98 -119.91 -107.01
C SER A 292 29.22 -118.59 -106.75
N ASN A 293 28.06 -118.55 -106.09
CA ASN A 293 27.20 -117.34 -106.12
C ASN A 293 26.99 -116.59 -104.78
N ILE A 294 27.70 -116.98 -103.72
CA ILE A 294 27.67 -116.30 -102.40
C ILE A 294 28.56 -115.03 -102.37
N ARG A 295 29.19 -114.64 -103.49
CA ARG A 295 30.06 -113.45 -103.59
C ARG A 295 29.37 -112.10 -103.87
N ARG A 296 28.04 -112.00 -104.00
CA ARG A 296 27.38 -110.77 -104.51
C ARG A 296 26.73 -109.83 -103.47
N GLN A 297 26.57 -110.22 -102.19
CA GLN A 297 25.79 -109.41 -101.23
C GLN A 297 26.61 -108.48 -100.31
N LEU A 298 27.91 -108.26 -100.57
CA LEU A 298 28.78 -107.51 -99.65
C LEU A 298 28.93 -105.99 -99.95
N SER A 299 28.27 -105.41 -100.97
CA SER A 299 28.52 -104.01 -101.40
C SER A 299 27.45 -102.97 -101.05
N GLN A 300 26.34 -103.33 -100.39
CA GLN A 300 25.26 -102.38 -100.08
C GLN A 300 25.39 -101.65 -98.71
N ASN A 301 26.39 -101.98 -97.87
CA ASN A 301 26.54 -101.42 -96.51
C ASN A 301 27.53 -100.25 -96.35
N LYS A 302 27.79 -99.45 -97.39
CA LYS A 302 28.72 -98.28 -97.31
C LYS A 302 28.05 -96.90 -97.30
N ASP A 303 26.85 -96.75 -97.86
CA ASP A 303 26.22 -95.42 -98.03
C ASP A 303 25.41 -94.94 -96.81
N GLU A 304 24.91 -95.85 -95.96
CA GLU A 304 24.18 -95.48 -94.73
C GLU A 304 25.13 -94.99 -93.62
N ILE A 305 26.34 -95.54 -93.56
CA ILE A 305 27.36 -95.16 -92.56
C ILE A 305 27.87 -93.72 -92.78
N ASN A 306 27.90 -93.24 -94.02
CA ASN A 306 28.36 -91.88 -94.34
C ASN A 306 27.34 -90.79 -93.97
N LYS A 307 26.03 -91.08 -94.03
CA LYS A 307 24.97 -90.12 -93.63
C LYS A 307 24.91 -89.92 -92.11
N MET A 308 25.17 -90.98 -91.33
CA MET A 308 25.16 -90.90 -89.86
C MET A 308 26.34 -90.08 -89.32
N ASN A 309 27.51 -90.15 -89.97
CA ASN A 309 28.69 -89.37 -89.59
C ASN A 309 28.55 -87.86 -89.87
N GLN A 310 27.79 -87.47 -90.90
CA GLN A 310 27.52 -86.05 -91.17
C GLN A 310 26.59 -85.41 -90.12
N LEU A 311 25.54 -86.12 -89.67
CA LEU A 311 24.65 -85.65 -88.60
C LEU A 311 25.37 -85.53 -87.24
N SER A 312 26.29 -86.46 -86.93
CA SER A 312 27.09 -86.41 -85.69
C SER A 312 27.98 -85.16 -85.60
N ASN A 313 28.57 -84.73 -86.72
CA ASN A 313 29.41 -83.53 -86.75
C ASN A 313 28.60 -82.23 -86.61
N ILE A 314 27.38 -82.16 -87.14
CA ILE A 314 26.48 -81.01 -86.93
C ILE A 314 26.06 -80.90 -85.46
N LEU A 315 25.71 -82.03 -84.82
CA LEU A 315 25.34 -82.06 -83.40
C LEU A 315 26.49 -81.66 -82.48
N LYS A 316 27.74 -82.02 -82.80
CA LYS A 316 28.93 -81.57 -82.06
C LYS A 316 29.09 -80.05 -82.11
N GLY A 317 28.94 -79.44 -83.29
CA GLY A 317 29.01 -77.98 -83.43
C GLY A 317 27.86 -77.23 -82.71
N ALA A 318 26.66 -77.82 -82.65
CA ALA A 318 25.56 -77.28 -81.84
C ALA A 318 25.85 -77.37 -80.34
N ASN A 319 26.47 -78.46 -79.89
CA ASN A 319 26.84 -78.68 -78.50
C ASN A 319 27.94 -77.70 -78.03
N GLU A 320 28.94 -77.41 -78.87
CA GLU A 320 29.96 -76.40 -78.57
C GLU A 320 29.36 -74.99 -78.43
N LYS A 321 28.39 -74.63 -79.28
CA LYS A 321 27.67 -73.34 -79.15
C LYS A 321 26.85 -73.25 -77.87
N LEU A 322 26.18 -74.34 -77.48
CA LEU A 322 25.45 -74.39 -76.21
C LEU A 322 26.39 -74.32 -75.01
N GLN A 323 27.54 -75.00 -75.05
CA GLN A 323 28.54 -74.93 -73.99
C GLN A 323 29.17 -73.53 -73.83
N ASN A 324 29.41 -72.82 -74.93
CA ASN A 324 29.90 -71.44 -74.86
C ASN A 324 28.81 -70.52 -74.27
N ARG A 325 27.55 -70.69 -74.67
CA ARG A 325 26.44 -69.91 -74.11
C ARG A 325 26.20 -70.18 -72.61
N ILE A 326 26.34 -71.42 -72.17
CA ILE A 326 26.30 -71.76 -70.73
C ILE A 326 27.43 -71.05 -69.98
N ARG A 327 28.65 -71.04 -70.54
CA ARG A 327 29.78 -70.31 -69.94
C ARG A 327 29.53 -68.81 -69.85
N ASP A 328 28.99 -68.20 -70.90
CA ASP A 328 28.67 -66.77 -70.91
C ASP A 328 27.59 -66.42 -69.86
N GLU A 329 26.56 -67.25 -69.72
CA GLU A 329 25.51 -67.08 -68.71
C GLU A 329 26.04 -67.31 -67.29
N ASP A 330 26.93 -68.29 -67.07
CA ASP A 330 27.57 -68.53 -65.77
C ASP A 330 28.45 -67.35 -65.35
N GLU A 331 29.18 -66.73 -66.29
CA GLU A 331 29.98 -65.54 -66.04
C GLU A 331 29.11 -64.32 -65.70
N LEU A 332 27.99 -64.13 -66.41
CA LEU A 332 27.00 -63.09 -66.09
C LEU A 332 26.38 -63.31 -64.71
N ASN A 333 26.05 -64.55 -64.36
CA ASN A 333 25.44 -64.88 -63.08
C ASN A 333 26.43 -64.67 -61.92
N CYS A 334 27.71 -65.03 -62.10
CA CYS A 334 28.76 -64.79 -61.13
C CYS A 334 28.96 -63.28 -60.87
N ASN A 335 29.00 -62.47 -61.93
CA ASN A 335 29.06 -61.01 -61.81
C ASN A 335 27.83 -60.42 -61.08
N ALA A 336 26.63 -60.96 -61.32
CA ALA A 336 25.42 -60.54 -60.63
C ALA A 336 25.45 -60.90 -59.13
N GLU A 337 25.93 -62.09 -58.78
CA GLU A 337 26.11 -62.53 -57.39
C GLU A 337 27.12 -61.65 -56.65
N GLU A 338 28.26 -61.32 -57.26
CA GLU A 338 29.24 -60.38 -56.70
C GLU A 338 28.61 -59.01 -56.45
N ARG A 339 27.82 -58.49 -57.41
CA ARG A 339 27.14 -57.20 -57.25
C ARG A 339 26.11 -57.22 -56.13
N ILE A 340 25.37 -58.32 -55.96
CA ILE A 340 24.43 -58.51 -54.84
C ILE A 340 25.20 -58.47 -53.52
N GLN A 341 26.35 -59.15 -53.43
CA GLN A 341 27.17 -59.16 -52.22
C GLN A 341 27.71 -57.76 -51.87
N GLU A 342 28.13 -56.97 -52.86
CA GLU A 342 28.53 -55.58 -52.65
C GLU A 342 27.38 -54.72 -52.13
N LEU A 343 26.19 -54.83 -52.73
CA LEU A 343 25.00 -54.08 -52.31
C LEU A 343 24.56 -54.46 -50.89
N LEU A 344 24.63 -55.75 -50.53
CA LEU A 344 24.34 -56.22 -49.18
C LEU A 344 25.34 -55.64 -48.16
N LYS A 345 26.63 -55.58 -48.49
CA LYS A 345 27.64 -54.92 -47.65
C LYS A 345 27.34 -53.43 -47.46
N GLU A 346 26.96 -52.74 -48.54
CA GLU A 346 26.60 -51.32 -48.47
C GLU A 346 25.37 -51.07 -47.58
N ILE A 347 24.35 -51.93 -47.66
CA ILE A 347 23.17 -51.86 -46.77
C ILE A 347 23.60 -52.01 -45.31
N VAL A 348 24.43 -53.00 -44.99
CA VAL A 348 24.94 -53.21 -43.63
C VAL A 348 25.76 -52.02 -43.12
N GLU A 349 26.59 -51.40 -43.97
CA GLU A 349 27.35 -50.20 -43.61
C GLU A 349 26.45 -48.98 -43.39
N ARG A 350 25.40 -48.81 -44.20
CA ARG A 350 24.39 -47.78 -44.00
C ARG A 350 23.63 -47.99 -42.70
N ASP A 351 23.23 -49.22 -42.38
CA ASP A 351 22.52 -49.55 -41.13
C ASP A 351 23.37 -49.26 -39.89
N LYS A 352 24.68 -49.54 -39.95
CA LYS A 352 25.63 -49.18 -38.87
C LYS A 352 25.63 -47.67 -38.56
N VAL A 353 25.34 -46.82 -39.53
CA VAL A 353 25.26 -45.36 -39.35
C VAL A 353 23.84 -44.90 -39.04
N LEU A 354 22.84 -45.52 -39.66
CA LEU A 354 21.43 -45.12 -39.55
C LEU A 354 20.88 -45.43 -38.15
N ILE A 355 21.10 -46.63 -37.63
CA ILE A 355 20.55 -47.07 -36.33
C ILE A 355 20.99 -46.13 -35.17
N PRO A 356 22.28 -45.74 -35.02
CA PRO A 356 22.67 -44.77 -34.01
C PRO A 356 22.04 -43.39 -34.20
N LYS A 357 21.86 -42.94 -35.45
CA LYS A 357 21.18 -41.67 -35.76
C LYS A 357 19.71 -41.73 -35.36
N GLU A 358 19.01 -42.82 -35.65
CA GLU A 358 17.62 -43.02 -35.24
C GLU A 358 17.47 -43.05 -33.73
N LYS A 359 18.36 -43.76 -33.02
CA LYS A 359 18.42 -43.75 -31.55
C LYS A 359 18.66 -42.34 -31.00
N ARG A 360 19.56 -41.57 -31.62
CA ARG A 360 19.82 -40.17 -31.23
C ARG A 360 18.60 -39.28 -31.48
N VAL A 361 17.93 -39.42 -32.62
CA VAL A 361 16.70 -38.67 -32.92
C VAL A 361 15.61 -39.02 -31.91
N HIS A 362 15.43 -40.30 -31.57
CA HIS A 362 14.46 -40.72 -30.57
C HIS A 362 14.78 -40.15 -29.18
N PHE A 363 16.03 -40.21 -28.74
CA PHE A 363 16.46 -39.59 -27.49
C PHE A 363 16.23 -38.07 -27.49
N MET A 364 16.54 -37.39 -28.60
CA MET A 364 16.29 -35.95 -28.74
C MET A 364 14.81 -35.61 -28.70
N LYS A 365 13.92 -36.46 -29.25
CA LYS A 365 12.46 -36.30 -29.15
C LYS A 365 11.99 -36.41 -27.70
N LEU A 366 12.40 -37.46 -26.98
CA LEU A 366 12.06 -37.62 -25.56
C LEU A 366 12.55 -36.44 -24.72
N LYS A 367 13.76 -35.95 -24.99
CA LYS A 367 14.31 -34.78 -24.30
C LYS A 367 13.55 -33.49 -24.65
N ALA A 368 13.13 -33.32 -25.90
CA ALA A 368 12.30 -32.19 -26.31
C ALA A 368 10.92 -32.22 -25.63
N GLU A 369 10.29 -33.39 -25.52
CA GLU A 369 9.02 -33.56 -24.80
C GLU A 369 9.16 -33.24 -23.31
N SER A 370 10.23 -33.72 -22.66
CA SER A 370 10.54 -33.40 -21.26
C SER A 370 10.74 -31.88 -21.06
N LEU A 371 11.49 -31.22 -21.93
CA LEU A 371 11.67 -29.77 -21.88
C LEU A 371 10.36 -29.01 -22.12
N GLN A 372 9.47 -29.53 -22.97
CA GLN A 372 8.16 -28.93 -23.21
C GLN A 372 7.26 -29.04 -21.96
N GLN A 373 7.31 -30.16 -21.24
CA GLN A 373 6.63 -30.32 -19.96
C GLN A 373 7.19 -29.36 -18.90
N GLU A 374 8.52 -29.27 -18.78
CA GLU A 374 9.17 -28.29 -17.88
C GLU A 374 8.77 -26.85 -18.21
N LEU A 375 8.76 -26.49 -19.50
CA LEU A 375 8.31 -25.18 -19.96
C LEU A 375 6.86 -24.92 -19.57
N GLN A 376 5.98 -25.91 -19.69
CA GLN A 376 4.57 -25.76 -19.31
C GLN A 376 4.42 -25.53 -17.80
N VAL A 377 5.19 -26.26 -16.98
CA VAL A 377 5.23 -26.06 -15.52
C VAL A 377 5.75 -24.66 -15.18
N LEU A 378 6.84 -24.21 -15.82
CA LEU A 378 7.39 -22.87 -15.63
C LEU A 378 6.40 -21.78 -16.07
N LYS A 379 5.70 -21.95 -17.19
CA LYS A 379 4.64 -21.03 -17.65
C LYS A 379 3.49 -20.94 -16.64
N MET A 380 3.04 -22.08 -16.10
CA MET A 380 2.04 -22.09 -15.04
C MET A 380 2.53 -21.36 -13.79
N LYS A 381 3.80 -21.57 -13.40
CA LYS A 381 4.39 -20.91 -12.24
C LYS A 381 4.54 -19.40 -12.44
N ASN A 382 4.94 -18.95 -13.62
CA ASN A 382 4.96 -17.52 -13.98
C ASN A 382 3.55 -16.92 -13.91
N SER A 383 2.55 -17.59 -14.48
CA SER A 383 1.15 -17.11 -14.40
C SER A 383 0.64 -17.01 -12.96
N GLN A 384 1.03 -17.95 -12.08
CA GLN A 384 0.70 -17.88 -10.65
C GLN A 384 1.43 -16.73 -9.94
N LEU A 385 2.68 -16.46 -10.29
CA LEU A 385 3.44 -15.33 -9.75
C LEU A 385 2.84 -14.00 -10.23
N GLU A 386 2.49 -13.87 -11.51
CA GLU A 386 1.78 -12.72 -12.06
C GLU A 386 0.47 -12.46 -11.31
N LYS A 387 -0.34 -13.50 -11.05
CA LYS A 387 -1.58 -13.38 -10.24
C LYS A 387 -1.34 -12.92 -8.79
N LYS A 388 -0.14 -13.14 -8.23
CA LYS A 388 0.22 -12.65 -6.89
C LYS A 388 0.79 -11.23 -6.93
N ILE A 389 1.46 -10.85 -8.01
CA ILE A 389 2.07 -9.53 -8.21
C ILE A 389 0.99 -8.49 -8.59
N GLN A 390 0.07 -8.83 -9.49
CA GLN A 390 -0.99 -7.93 -9.96
C GLN A 390 -1.74 -7.19 -8.83
N PRO A 391 -2.28 -7.86 -7.78
CA PRO A 391 -2.97 -7.16 -6.71
C PRO A 391 -2.03 -6.28 -5.86
N LYS A 392 -0.74 -6.59 -5.83
CA LYS A 392 0.28 -5.77 -5.15
C LYS A 392 0.63 -4.54 -5.96
N ASP A 393 0.72 -4.65 -7.27
CA ASP A 393 0.89 -3.50 -8.17
C ASP A 393 -0.35 -2.59 -8.15
N ASP A 394 -1.56 -3.16 -8.12
CA ASP A 394 -2.80 -2.41 -7.97
C ASP A 394 -2.86 -1.68 -6.62
N GLU A 395 -2.41 -2.31 -5.53
CA GLU A 395 -2.30 -1.70 -4.20
C GLU A 395 -1.27 -0.56 -4.19
N ILE A 396 -0.12 -0.74 -4.84
CA ILE A 396 0.90 0.30 -4.99
C ILE A 396 0.34 1.48 -5.79
N ALA A 397 -0.34 1.23 -6.90
CA ALA A 397 -0.93 2.30 -7.72
C ALA A 397 -1.97 3.11 -6.94
N GLN A 398 -2.82 2.45 -6.14
CA GLN A 398 -3.76 3.14 -5.25
C GLN A 398 -3.04 3.96 -4.18
N LEU A 399 -1.98 3.42 -3.58
CA LEU A 399 -1.19 4.15 -2.59
C LEU A 399 -0.51 5.37 -3.23
N GLU A 400 0.03 5.25 -4.43
CA GLU A 400 0.61 6.37 -5.18
C GLU A 400 -0.42 7.48 -5.45
N GLU A 401 -1.63 7.12 -5.89
CA GLU A 401 -2.73 8.08 -6.09
C GLU A 401 -3.12 8.79 -4.77
N THR A 402 -3.25 8.04 -3.67
CA THR A 402 -3.54 8.63 -2.36
C THR A 402 -2.41 9.54 -1.88
N MET A 403 -1.15 9.18 -2.16
CA MET A 403 -0.01 9.99 -1.78
C MET A 403 0.04 11.30 -2.57
N GLU A 404 -0.34 11.28 -3.85
CA GLU A 404 -0.44 12.48 -4.68
C GLU A 404 -1.56 13.42 -4.19
N LEU A 405 -2.74 12.88 -3.88
CA LEU A 405 -3.84 13.63 -3.25
C LEU A 405 -3.42 14.25 -1.91
N LEU A 406 -2.67 13.51 -1.09
CA LEU A 406 -2.14 14.01 0.18
C LEU A 406 -1.11 15.13 -0.02
N LYS A 407 -0.24 15.05 -1.04
CA LYS A 407 0.69 16.15 -1.38
C LYS A 407 -0.07 17.41 -1.80
N GLU A 408 -1.09 17.28 -2.63
CA GLU A 408 -1.94 18.41 -3.03
C GLU A 408 -2.62 19.04 -1.81
N LEU A 409 -3.17 18.22 -0.91
CA LEU A 409 -3.79 18.69 0.33
C LEU A 409 -2.79 19.43 1.23
N VAL A 410 -1.58 18.90 1.39
CA VAL A 410 -0.51 19.55 2.16
C VAL A 410 -0.14 20.89 1.55
N SER A 411 0.03 20.96 0.22
CA SER A 411 0.32 22.21 -0.48
C SER A 411 -0.77 23.26 -0.26
N HIS A 412 -2.04 22.84 -0.32
CA HIS A 412 -3.17 23.72 -0.01
C HIS A 412 -3.14 24.20 1.44
N LYS A 413 -2.83 23.32 2.41
CA LYS A 413 -2.74 23.70 3.83
C LYS A 413 -1.56 24.63 4.12
N GLU A 414 -0.44 24.46 3.44
CA GLU A 414 0.69 25.40 3.50
C GLU A 414 0.30 26.78 2.96
N HIS A 415 -0.51 26.84 1.91
CA HIS A 415 -1.04 28.09 1.39
C HIS A 415 -1.97 28.77 2.41
N ASP A 416 -2.93 28.03 2.97
CA ASP A 416 -3.83 28.52 4.03
C ASP A 416 -3.02 29.08 5.22
N LEU A 417 -2.00 28.35 5.67
CA LEU A 417 -1.13 28.77 6.77
C LEU A 417 -0.37 30.07 6.46
N LYS A 418 0.16 30.21 5.24
CA LYS A 418 0.83 31.45 4.80
C LYS A 418 -0.13 32.63 4.81
N GLU A 419 -1.35 32.45 4.33
CA GLU A 419 -2.36 33.50 4.32
C GLU A 419 -2.74 33.92 5.76
N MET A 420 -2.96 32.94 6.64
CA MET A 420 -3.24 33.20 8.06
C MET A 420 -2.09 33.90 8.77
N LEU A 421 -0.83 33.58 8.45
CA LEU A 421 0.35 34.27 8.99
C LEU A 421 0.39 35.74 8.57
N VAL A 422 0.11 36.02 7.29
CA VAL A 422 0.03 37.41 6.77
C VAL A 422 -1.09 38.17 7.47
N GLN A 423 -2.29 37.59 7.60
CA GLN A 423 -3.40 38.20 8.32
C GLN A 423 -3.03 38.50 9.79
N THR A 424 -2.37 37.56 10.46
CA THR A 424 -1.92 37.72 11.85
C THR A 424 -0.92 38.86 11.98
N SER A 425 0.04 38.97 11.06
CA SER A 425 1.02 40.06 11.02
C SER A 425 0.33 41.42 10.85
N ASN A 426 -0.60 41.52 9.90
CA ASN A 426 -1.35 42.74 9.63
C ASN A 426 -2.19 43.19 10.84
N LEU A 427 -2.82 42.24 11.55
CA LEU A 427 -3.55 42.53 12.78
C LEU A 427 -2.62 43.00 13.90
N GLN A 428 -1.43 42.40 14.03
CA GLN A 428 -0.43 42.81 15.00
C GLN A 428 0.04 44.26 14.76
N GLU A 429 0.31 44.62 13.51
CA GLU A 429 0.65 46.01 13.12
C GLU A 429 -0.50 46.99 13.40
N CYS A 430 -1.74 46.59 13.14
CA CYS A 430 -2.92 47.38 13.45
C CYS A 430 -3.10 47.60 14.97
N ILE A 431 -2.84 46.57 15.78
CA ILE A 431 -2.85 46.68 17.25
C ILE A 431 -1.74 47.62 17.72
N ASN A 432 -0.53 47.49 17.18
CA ASN A 432 0.61 48.33 17.54
C ASN A 432 0.34 49.80 17.22
N SER A 433 -0.16 50.10 16.01
CA SER A 433 -0.51 51.47 15.62
C SER A 433 -1.63 52.06 16.49
N LYS A 434 -2.69 51.29 16.79
CA LYS A 434 -3.76 51.72 17.70
C LYS A 434 -3.27 51.93 19.13
N SER A 435 -2.32 51.11 19.60
CA SER A 435 -1.73 51.25 20.94
C SER A 435 -0.91 52.54 21.06
N ILE A 436 -0.16 52.90 20.01
CA ILE A 436 0.57 54.18 19.94
C ILE A 436 -0.41 55.36 19.98
N LEU A 437 -1.50 55.30 19.21
CA LEU A 437 -2.53 56.34 19.23
C LEU A 437 -3.21 56.47 20.60
N LEU A 438 -3.52 55.33 21.23
CA LEU A 438 -4.11 55.31 22.57
C LEU A 438 -3.19 55.96 23.61
N GLU A 439 -1.89 55.70 23.55
CA GLU A 439 -0.95 56.28 24.51
C GLU A 439 -0.79 57.80 24.29
N LYS A 440 -0.83 58.27 23.04
CA LYS A 440 -0.90 59.70 22.73
C LYS A 440 -2.15 60.36 23.31
N GLU A 441 -3.32 59.73 23.18
CA GLU A 441 -4.56 60.27 23.74
C GLU A 441 -4.59 60.22 25.28
N LYS A 442 -4.05 59.16 25.89
CA LYS A 442 -3.86 59.13 27.36
C LYS A 442 -2.95 60.25 27.83
N GLN A 443 -1.87 60.54 27.11
CA GLN A 443 -0.94 61.62 27.44
C GLN A 443 -1.63 62.98 27.35
N LYS A 444 -2.33 63.27 26.25
CA LYS A 444 -3.15 64.48 26.12
C LYS A 444 -4.18 64.60 27.26
N ARG A 445 -4.83 63.49 27.62
CA ARG A 445 -5.79 63.47 28.73
C ARG A 445 -5.10 63.84 30.05
N ARG A 446 -3.92 63.28 30.34
CA ARG A 446 -3.16 63.65 31.56
C ARG A 446 -2.81 65.13 31.58
N GLU A 447 -2.35 65.68 30.45
CA GLU A 447 -2.02 67.11 30.30
C GLU A 447 -3.25 68.01 30.54
N LEU A 448 -4.40 67.67 29.93
CA LEU A 448 -5.66 68.38 30.14
C LEU A 448 -6.17 68.26 31.58
N THR A 449 -6.08 67.07 32.20
CA THR A 449 -6.45 66.89 33.62
C THR A 449 -5.56 67.71 34.54
N ALA A 450 -4.25 67.79 34.26
CA ALA A 450 -3.32 68.63 35.01
C ALA A 450 -3.67 70.11 34.86
N LEU A 451 -3.99 70.57 33.63
CA LEU A 451 -4.44 71.94 33.39
C LEU A 451 -5.74 72.26 34.12
N LEU A 452 -6.73 71.36 34.10
CA LEU A 452 -7.99 71.51 34.83
C LEU A 452 -7.77 71.55 36.35
N THR A 453 -6.88 70.70 36.88
CA THR A 453 -6.52 70.73 38.30
C THR A 453 -5.86 72.06 38.68
N LYS A 454 -4.98 72.57 37.82
CA LYS A 454 -4.34 73.87 38.01
C LYS A 454 -5.36 75.02 37.97
N MET A 455 -6.25 75.06 36.98
CA MET A 455 -7.35 76.02 36.90
C MET A 455 -8.24 75.95 38.15
N LYS A 456 -8.57 74.75 38.62
CA LYS A 456 -9.38 74.54 39.83
C LYS A 456 -8.69 75.10 41.08
N ASN A 457 -7.40 74.86 41.24
CA ASN A 457 -6.62 75.39 42.36
C ASN A 457 -6.54 76.91 42.28
N ASP A 458 -6.22 77.47 41.11
CA ASP A 458 -6.18 78.92 40.91
C ASP A 458 -7.55 79.59 41.20
N ILE A 459 -8.67 78.95 40.84
CA ILE A 459 -10.02 79.41 41.22
C ILE A 459 -10.26 79.31 42.74
N TYR A 460 -9.77 78.25 43.38
CA TYR A 460 -9.89 78.08 44.83
C TYR A 460 -9.07 79.13 45.59
N ASP A 461 -7.88 79.46 45.11
CA ASP A 461 -7.04 80.53 45.66
C ASP A 461 -7.75 81.89 45.57
N VAL A 462 -8.39 82.18 44.43
CA VAL A 462 -9.26 83.37 44.29
C VAL A 462 -10.44 83.32 45.25
N TYR A 463 -11.07 82.16 45.43
CA TYR A 463 -12.15 81.97 46.41
C TYR A 463 -11.68 82.17 47.86
N GLU A 464 -10.47 81.79 48.22
CA GLU A 464 -9.91 82.09 49.54
C GLU A 464 -9.72 83.61 49.75
N THR A 465 -9.20 84.34 48.75
CA THR A 465 -9.09 85.81 48.84
C THR A 465 -10.45 86.52 48.94
N MET A 466 -11.55 85.87 48.55
CA MET A 466 -12.91 86.38 48.75
C MET A 466 -13.35 86.32 50.22
N LYS A 467 -12.84 85.35 51.01
CA LYS A 467 -13.17 85.23 52.45
C LYS A 467 -12.55 86.34 53.30
N ASP A 468 -11.42 86.90 52.88
CA ASP A 468 -10.67 87.92 53.62
C ASP A 468 -11.25 89.36 53.50
N GLN A 469 -12.44 89.52 52.90
CA GLN A 469 -13.21 90.80 52.77
C GLN A 469 -12.45 91.99 52.15
N ASN A 470 -11.37 91.76 51.41
CA ASN A 470 -10.60 92.82 50.76
C ASN A 470 -11.00 92.97 49.28
N HIS A 471 -11.99 93.83 49.00
CA HIS A 471 -12.55 94.02 47.66
C HIS A 471 -11.53 94.40 46.57
N ASN A 472 -10.45 95.10 46.92
CA ASN A 472 -9.41 95.49 45.95
C ASN A 472 -8.52 94.31 45.55
N GLN A 473 -8.21 93.41 46.50
CA GLN A 473 -7.42 92.20 46.23
C GLN A 473 -8.22 91.17 45.43
N LEU A 474 -9.52 91.02 45.70
CA LEU A 474 -10.39 90.15 44.91
C LEU A 474 -10.51 90.61 43.46
N ARG A 475 -10.64 91.93 43.23
CA ARG A 475 -10.66 92.50 41.86
C ARG A 475 -9.36 92.24 41.12
N ALA A 476 -8.20 92.39 41.79
CA ALA A 476 -6.91 92.07 41.19
C ALA A 476 -6.76 90.57 40.90
N ALA A 477 -7.10 89.69 41.84
CA ALA A 477 -7.00 88.24 41.70
C ALA A 477 -7.95 87.67 40.60
N THR A 478 -9.16 88.23 40.48
CA THR A 478 -10.09 87.87 39.38
C THR A 478 -9.62 88.40 38.03
N GLN A 479 -9.01 89.59 37.98
CA GLN A 479 -8.39 90.13 36.78
C GLN A 479 -7.19 89.28 36.35
N ASP A 480 -6.35 88.83 37.27
CA ASP A 480 -5.21 87.95 37.00
C ASP A 480 -5.66 86.56 36.50
N LEU A 481 -6.74 86.00 37.06
CA LEU A 481 -7.33 84.75 36.58
C LEU A 481 -7.85 84.88 35.14
N TYR A 482 -8.56 85.98 34.85
CA TYR A 482 -9.01 86.31 33.49
C TYR A 482 -7.82 86.51 32.55
N ASP A 483 -6.78 87.20 33.00
CA ASP A 483 -5.58 87.46 32.22
C ASP A 483 -4.76 86.18 31.93
N LYS A 484 -4.84 85.19 32.81
CA LYS A 484 -4.10 83.92 32.69
C LYS A 484 -4.78 82.89 31.80
N TYR A 485 -6.11 82.88 31.74
CA TYR A 485 -6.88 81.84 31.05
C TYR A 485 -7.78 82.36 29.91
N CYS A 486 -8.08 83.66 29.87
CA CYS A 486 -9.02 84.26 28.92
C CYS A 486 -8.40 85.38 28.07
N LYS A 487 -7.24 85.93 28.44
CA LYS A 487 -6.59 87.04 27.70
C LYS A 487 -6.28 86.63 26.28
N GLY A 488 -6.75 87.45 25.33
CA GLY A 488 -6.61 87.20 23.89
C GLY A 488 -7.81 86.51 23.23
N LYS A 489 -8.86 86.15 23.98
CA LYS A 489 -10.13 85.66 23.41
C LYS A 489 -11.25 86.71 23.59
N SER A 490 -11.80 87.20 22.48
CA SER A 490 -13.03 88.00 22.48
C SER A 490 -14.23 87.15 22.93
N ALA A 491 -15.25 87.76 23.52
CA ALA A 491 -16.50 87.07 23.87
C ALA A 491 -17.12 86.35 22.65
N GLU A 492 -16.94 86.91 21.45
CA GLU A 492 -17.37 86.30 20.18
C GLU A 492 -16.59 85.02 19.87
N THR A 493 -15.26 85.02 20.04
CA THR A 493 -14.43 83.82 19.79
C THR A 493 -14.76 82.68 20.76
N LEU A 494 -15.12 82.97 22.01
CA LEU A 494 -15.56 81.96 22.98
C LEU A 494 -16.93 81.35 22.60
N ILE A 495 -17.85 82.16 22.09
CA ILE A 495 -19.17 81.69 21.62
C ILE A 495 -19.01 80.82 20.37
N GLU A 496 -18.11 81.18 19.45
CA GLU A 496 -17.80 80.38 18.26
C GLU A 496 -17.14 79.04 18.63
N GLU A 497 -16.17 79.03 19.56
CA GLU A 497 -15.56 77.79 20.08
C GLU A 497 -16.60 76.88 20.75
N LEU A 498 -17.55 77.43 21.52
CA LEU A 498 -18.63 76.66 22.14
C LEU A 498 -19.61 76.07 21.11
N LYS A 499 -19.93 76.83 20.05
CA LYS A 499 -20.75 76.33 18.94
C LYS A 499 -20.02 75.23 18.16
N ALA A 500 -18.73 75.41 17.88
CA ALA A 500 -17.90 74.40 17.23
C ALA A 500 -17.82 73.11 18.06
N MET A 501 -17.60 73.23 19.37
CA MET A 501 -17.61 72.10 20.32
C MET A 501 -18.96 71.38 20.35
N SER A 502 -20.08 72.12 20.35
CA SER A 502 -21.43 71.55 20.32
C SER A 502 -21.69 70.79 19.01
N TYR A 503 -21.29 71.38 17.88
CA TYR A 503 -21.40 70.78 16.56
C TYR A 503 -20.57 69.49 16.46
N GLU A 504 -19.33 69.52 16.92
CA GLU A 504 -18.43 68.37 16.89
C GLU A 504 -18.92 67.24 17.80
N ARG A 505 -19.47 67.56 18.97
CA ARG A 505 -20.12 66.58 19.86
C ARG A 505 -21.34 65.92 19.21
N THR A 506 -22.12 66.70 18.45
CA THR A 506 -23.29 66.20 17.71
C THR A 506 -22.86 65.27 16.57
N ARG A 507 -21.84 65.66 15.81
CA ARG A 507 -21.24 64.84 14.75
C ARG A 507 -20.66 63.52 15.29
N GLN A 508 -19.94 63.56 16.41
CA GLN A 508 -19.40 62.35 17.04
C GLN A 508 -20.51 61.40 17.50
N ARG A 509 -21.59 61.95 18.09
CA ARG A 509 -22.75 61.18 18.49
C ARG A 509 -23.41 60.50 17.28
N GLU A 510 -23.63 61.24 16.20
CA GLU A 510 -24.24 60.71 14.97
C GLU A 510 -23.38 59.61 14.32
N HIS A 511 -22.05 59.77 14.33
CA HIS A 511 -21.13 58.73 13.86
C HIS A 511 -21.23 57.43 14.69
N LEU A 512 -21.26 57.55 16.02
CA LEU A 512 -21.43 56.39 16.91
C LEU A 512 -22.79 55.73 16.72
N GLU A 513 -23.88 56.51 16.62
CA GLU A 513 -25.22 55.99 16.37
C GLU A 513 -25.30 55.26 15.02
N ASN A 514 -24.67 55.78 13.97
CA ASN A 514 -24.59 55.13 12.66
C ASN A 514 -23.76 53.84 12.70
N THR A 515 -22.67 53.82 13.47
CA THR A 515 -21.83 52.63 13.65
C THR A 515 -22.57 51.53 14.40
N ILE A 516 -23.32 51.89 15.46
CA ILE A 516 -24.18 50.96 16.19
C ILE A 516 -25.27 50.39 15.26
N LYS A 517 -25.93 51.24 14.46
CA LYS A 517 -26.92 50.78 13.47
C LYS A 517 -26.31 49.79 12.47
N HIS A 518 -25.09 50.05 11.99
CA HIS A 518 -24.40 49.16 11.07
C HIS A 518 -24.06 47.80 11.70
N LEU A 519 -23.46 47.79 12.89
CA LEU A 519 -23.11 46.56 13.63
C LEU A 519 -24.36 45.73 13.95
N THR A 520 -25.47 46.39 14.31
CA THR A 520 -26.74 45.71 14.60
C THR A 520 -27.30 45.02 13.35
N ARG A 521 -27.21 45.65 12.16
CA ARG A 521 -27.59 45.02 10.88
C ARG A 521 -26.68 43.87 10.52
N GLN A 522 -25.37 43.99 10.78
CA GLN A 522 -24.40 42.93 10.50
C GLN A 522 -24.66 41.69 11.36
N LEU A 523 -24.92 41.87 12.66
CA LEU A 523 -25.31 40.79 13.56
C LEU A 523 -26.61 40.09 13.15
N ALA A 524 -27.60 40.83 12.65
CA ALA A 524 -28.83 40.25 12.13
C ALA A 524 -28.59 39.40 10.88
N ARG A 525 -27.70 39.85 9.98
CA ARG A 525 -27.30 39.09 8.79
C ARG A 525 -26.55 37.81 9.15
N GLU A 526 -25.60 37.86 10.09
CA GLU A 526 -24.86 36.69 10.55
C GLU A 526 -25.76 35.63 11.21
N ARG A 527 -26.80 36.06 11.94
CA ARG A 527 -27.80 35.14 12.49
C ARG A 527 -28.56 34.39 11.40
N ASN A 528 -28.95 35.07 10.32
CA ASN A 528 -29.68 34.43 9.20
C ASN A 528 -28.78 33.48 8.40
N ILE A 529 -27.51 33.82 8.17
CA ILE A 529 -26.57 32.91 7.48
C ILE A 529 -26.34 31.64 8.30
N ARG A 530 -26.34 31.75 9.63
CA ARG A 530 -26.22 30.58 10.52
C ARG A 530 -27.46 29.68 10.46
N SER A 531 -28.67 30.24 10.40
CA SER A 531 -29.88 29.43 10.21
C SER A 531 -29.90 28.73 8.86
N ASP A 532 -29.50 29.42 7.79
CA ASP A 532 -29.46 28.85 6.44
C ASP A 532 -28.43 27.72 6.34
N ARG A 533 -27.27 27.87 6.99
CA ARG A 533 -26.27 26.79 7.07
C ARG A 533 -26.78 25.55 7.80
N ILE A 534 -27.55 25.72 8.87
CA ILE A 534 -28.13 24.59 9.61
C ILE A 534 -29.17 23.87 8.74
N LEU A 535 -30.04 24.62 8.06
CA LEU A 535 -31.03 24.05 7.14
C LEU A 535 -30.39 23.28 5.97
N ILE A 536 -29.33 23.83 5.36
CA ILE A 536 -28.59 23.14 4.29
C ILE A 536 -27.94 21.86 4.83
N GLN A 537 -27.39 21.90 6.04
CA GLN A 537 -26.78 20.72 6.65
C GLN A 537 -27.81 19.62 6.90
N GLU A 538 -28.97 19.96 7.48
CA GLU A 538 -30.08 19.02 7.65
C GLU A 538 -30.56 18.45 6.30
N GLU A 539 -30.73 19.29 5.28
CA GLU A 539 -31.16 18.85 3.94
C GLU A 539 -30.15 17.89 3.28
N THR A 540 -28.85 18.14 3.46
CA THR A 540 -27.81 17.21 2.99
C THR A 540 -27.82 15.87 3.73
N GLU A 541 -28.09 15.87 5.04
CA GLU A 541 -28.22 14.65 5.84
C GLU A 541 -29.46 13.84 5.40
N TYR A 542 -30.58 14.51 5.13
CA TYR A 542 -31.77 13.86 4.56
C TYR A 542 -31.53 13.27 3.17
N GLN A 543 -30.84 13.99 2.27
CA GLN A 543 -30.48 13.45 0.96
C GLN A 543 -29.56 12.22 1.07
N ASN A 544 -28.59 12.23 1.99
CA ASN A 544 -27.71 11.09 2.22
C ASN A 544 -28.46 9.87 2.76
N ALA A 545 -29.37 10.07 3.72
CA ALA A 545 -30.25 9.02 4.22
C ALA A 545 -31.14 8.43 3.12
N ASN A 546 -31.72 9.29 2.27
CA ASN A 546 -32.59 8.89 1.16
C ASN A 546 -31.80 8.10 0.08
N ASN A 547 -30.58 8.53 -0.23
CA ASN A 547 -29.67 7.80 -1.10
C ASN A 547 -29.27 6.42 -0.52
N GLY A 548 -29.06 6.33 0.79
CA GLY A 548 -28.85 5.07 1.49
C GLY A 548 -30.04 4.10 1.36
N LEU A 549 -31.26 4.61 1.55
CA LEU A 549 -32.49 3.85 1.37
C LEU A 549 -32.67 3.36 -0.08
N ARG A 550 -32.36 4.21 -1.07
CA ARG A 550 -32.38 3.81 -2.50
C ARG A 550 -31.41 2.67 -2.81
N ARG A 551 -30.20 2.70 -2.22
CA ARG A 551 -29.22 1.61 -2.37
C ARG A 551 -29.71 0.31 -1.73
N LEU A 552 -30.27 0.38 -0.52
CA LEU A 552 -30.85 -0.78 0.16
C LEU A 552 -32.04 -1.36 -0.62
N TYR A 553 -32.91 -0.51 -1.15
CA TYR A 553 -34.01 -0.92 -2.01
C TYR A 553 -33.49 -1.65 -3.24
N LYS A 554 -32.50 -1.09 -3.94
CA LYS A 554 -31.86 -1.73 -5.11
C LYS A 554 -31.26 -3.09 -4.76
N GLN A 555 -30.53 -3.20 -3.64
CA GLN A 555 -30.00 -4.48 -3.18
C GLN A 555 -31.10 -5.52 -2.88
N LYS A 556 -32.24 -5.09 -2.34
CA LYS A 556 -33.39 -5.97 -2.08
C LYS A 556 -34.06 -6.42 -3.38
N VAL A 557 -34.18 -5.53 -4.37
CA VAL A 557 -34.67 -5.86 -5.72
C VAL A 557 -33.73 -6.84 -6.40
N ASP A 558 -32.42 -6.61 -6.41
CA ASP A 558 -31.43 -7.51 -7.01
C ASP A 558 -31.45 -8.90 -6.33
N LYS A 559 -31.63 -8.95 -5.00
CA LYS A 559 -31.81 -10.21 -4.28
C LYS A 559 -33.10 -10.91 -4.66
N PHE A 560 -34.18 -10.16 -4.87
CA PHE A 560 -35.46 -10.70 -5.31
C PHE A 560 -35.38 -11.23 -6.75
N GLU A 561 -34.70 -10.54 -7.65
CA GLU A 561 -34.46 -11.01 -9.03
C GLU A 561 -33.61 -12.27 -9.06
N LYS A 562 -32.54 -12.33 -8.26
CA LYS A 562 -31.72 -13.54 -8.11
C LYS A 562 -32.49 -14.72 -7.49
N LEU A 563 -33.40 -14.45 -6.56
CA LEU A 563 -34.30 -15.47 -6.01
C LEU A 563 -35.30 -15.94 -7.05
N LYS A 564 -35.82 -15.03 -7.88
CA LYS A 564 -36.71 -15.33 -9.01
C LYS A 564 -36.02 -16.19 -10.07
N GLU A 565 -34.76 -15.90 -10.38
CA GLU A 565 -33.91 -16.73 -11.25
C GLU A 565 -33.67 -18.14 -10.67
N LYS A 566 -33.41 -18.23 -9.36
CA LYS A 566 -33.14 -19.50 -8.67
C LYS A 566 -34.38 -20.37 -8.45
N LEU A 567 -35.57 -19.78 -8.40
CA LEU A 567 -36.81 -20.49 -8.10
C LEU A 567 -37.52 -21.06 -9.34
N GLY A 568 -37.07 -20.78 -10.57
CA GLY A 568 -37.59 -21.42 -11.79
C GLY A 568 -39.12 -21.51 -11.83
N CYS A 569 -39.82 -20.42 -11.51
CA CYS A 569 -41.28 -20.43 -11.36
C CYS A 569 -41.98 -19.79 -12.55
N ASP A 570 -42.97 -20.53 -13.05
CA ASP A 570 -43.94 -20.21 -14.09
C ASP A 570 -44.52 -18.78 -14.01
N PRO A 571 -44.84 -18.17 -15.16
CA PRO A 571 -45.33 -16.79 -15.26
C PRO A 571 -46.70 -16.53 -14.60
N GLU A 572 -47.43 -17.56 -14.16
CA GLU A 572 -48.78 -17.40 -13.58
C GLU A 572 -48.80 -17.09 -12.06
N HIS A 573 -47.74 -17.42 -11.31
CA HIS A 573 -47.73 -17.16 -9.87
C HIS A 573 -47.18 -15.75 -9.52
N ALA A 574 -46.44 -15.14 -10.44
CA ALA A 574 -45.86 -13.80 -10.29
C ALA A 574 -46.88 -12.66 -10.47
N THR A 575 -47.96 -12.89 -11.24
CA THR A 575 -49.06 -11.93 -11.44
C THR A 575 -49.89 -11.73 -10.17
N ARG A 576 -50.23 -12.80 -9.45
CA ARG A 576 -50.95 -12.72 -8.15
C ARG A 576 -50.17 -11.98 -7.07
N SER A 577 -48.85 -12.16 -7.03
CA SER A 577 -47.98 -11.48 -6.05
C SER A 577 -47.77 -10.00 -6.41
N LYS A 578 -47.70 -9.65 -7.70
CA LYS A 578 -47.68 -8.26 -8.15
C LYS A 578 -48.98 -7.51 -7.83
N GLU A 579 -50.13 -8.13 -8.03
CA GLU A 579 -51.43 -7.54 -7.69
C GLU A 579 -51.56 -7.25 -6.20
N LYS A 580 -51.04 -8.15 -5.34
CA LYS A 580 -51.04 -7.96 -3.88
C LYS A 580 -50.12 -6.81 -3.44
N VAL A 581 -48.91 -6.73 -3.99
CA VAL A 581 -47.98 -5.63 -3.69
C VAL A 581 -48.51 -4.29 -4.22
N GLN A 582 -49.20 -4.28 -5.35
CA GLN A 582 -49.78 -3.07 -5.93
C GLN A 582 -51.01 -2.58 -5.13
N ALA A 583 -51.79 -3.49 -4.55
CA ALA A 583 -52.85 -3.15 -3.60
C ALA A 583 -52.29 -2.56 -2.29
N ASP A 584 -51.18 -3.10 -1.76
CA ASP A 584 -50.53 -2.58 -0.55
C ASP A 584 -49.91 -1.19 -0.78
N ILE A 585 -49.35 -0.93 -1.96
CA ILE A 585 -48.84 0.39 -2.34
C ILE A 585 -49.98 1.42 -2.44
N GLN A 586 -51.12 1.05 -3.03
CA GLN A 586 -52.30 1.94 -3.09
C GLN A 586 -52.92 2.19 -1.71
N SER A 587 -52.89 1.20 -0.81
CA SER A 587 -53.33 1.36 0.58
C SER A 587 -52.43 2.32 1.35
N ASN A 588 -51.10 2.18 1.24
CA ASN A 588 -50.15 3.07 1.91
C ASN A 588 -50.17 4.50 1.34
N ALA A 589 -50.42 4.68 0.05
CA ALA A 589 -50.59 6.00 -0.55
C ALA A 589 -51.81 6.73 0.03
N LYS A 590 -52.94 6.03 0.23
CA LYS A 590 -54.14 6.60 0.88
C LYS A 590 -53.88 6.98 2.34
N VAL A 591 -53.17 6.13 3.09
CA VAL A 591 -52.80 6.43 4.49
C VAL A 591 -51.89 7.66 4.56
N HIS A 592 -50.97 7.82 3.61
CA HIS A 592 -50.10 9.00 3.56
C HIS A 592 -50.88 10.29 3.23
N GLU A 593 -51.86 10.22 2.33
CA GLU A 593 -52.76 11.34 2.00
C GLU A 593 -53.65 11.73 3.20
N GLU A 594 -54.14 10.75 3.97
CA GLU A 594 -54.92 11.00 5.19
C GLU A 594 -54.07 11.59 6.33
N CYS A 595 -52.79 11.19 6.44
CA CYS A 595 -51.86 11.76 7.39
C CYS A 595 -51.47 13.21 7.03
N GLN A 596 -51.32 13.53 5.74
CA GLN A 596 -51.07 14.91 5.30
C GLN A 596 -52.27 15.82 5.56
N LYS A 597 -53.50 15.36 5.33
CA LYS A 597 -54.72 16.12 5.64
C LYS A 597 -54.98 16.35 7.13
N ARG A 598 -54.29 15.63 8.03
CA ARG A 598 -54.35 15.85 9.49
C ARG A 598 -53.26 16.79 10.01
N SER A 599 -52.30 17.16 9.15
CA SER A 599 -51.16 18.02 9.48
C SER A 599 -51.34 19.48 9.02
N GLU A 600 -52.39 19.77 8.26
CA GLU A 600 -52.94 21.12 8.00
C GLU A 600 -54.07 21.40 8.99
#